data_AF-A0A7S2D4F5-F1
#
_entry.id   AF-A0A7S2D4F5-F1
#
_cell.length_a   1.000
_cell.length_b   1.000
_cell.length_c   1.000
_cell.angle_alpha   90.00
_cell.angle_beta   90.00
_cell.angle_gamma   90.00
#
_symmetry.space_group_name_H-M   'P 1'
#
loop_
_entity.id
_entity.type
_entity.pdbx_description
1 polymer ?
#
loop_
_entity_poly.entity_id
_entity_poly.type
_entity_poly.pdbx_seq_one_letter_code
_entity_poly.pdbx_strand_id
1 'polypeptide(L)'
;SLVRKKMGKQQQIQTTHYPSCTYPLNGSDVLIGVTVSEGTIDRAGPIIQSWYERISTVFLGHHAHKGMDILITGVDRDDYRSTLGKGFLGLYEMHRQYPDKKWYALLDDDCFLYP
;
A
#
# COMPACT_ATOMS: atom_id res chain seq x y z
N SER A 1 35.22 -31.66 48.39
CA SER A 1 34.50 -30.42 48.01
C SER A 1 33.81 -30.67 46.68
N LEU A 2 32.48 -30.55 46.66
CA LEU A 2 31.59 -30.92 45.56
C LEU A 2 31.65 -29.91 44.40
N VAL A 3 31.97 -30.36 43.19
CA VAL A 3 31.66 -29.63 41.95
C VAL A 3 30.66 -30.47 41.16
N ARG A 4 29.37 -30.28 41.47
CA ARG A 4 28.27 -30.85 40.69
C ARG A 4 28.07 -30.02 39.42
N LYS A 5 28.32 -30.65 38.26
CA LYS A 5 27.87 -30.23 36.93
C LYS A 5 26.38 -29.86 36.96
N LYS A 6 26.02 -28.59 36.70
CA LYS A 6 24.68 -28.22 36.22
C LYS A 6 24.71 -28.28 34.69
N MET A 7 24.23 -29.38 34.12
CA MET A 7 23.83 -29.41 32.72
C MET A 7 22.46 -28.71 32.62
N GLY A 8 22.42 -27.59 31.92
CA GLY A 8 21.18 -26.90 31.57
C GLY A 8 20.35 -27.79 30.65
N LYS A 9 19.07 -28.01 31.00
CA LYS A 9 18.10 -28.59 30.08
C LYS A 9 17.85 -27.60 28.95
N GLN A 10 18.25 -27.92 27.73
CA GLN A 10 17.73 -27.25 26.54
C GLN A 10 16.24 -27.53 26.49
N GLN A 11 15.43 -26.49 26.73
CA GLN A 11 14.01 -26.54 26.42
C GLN A 11 13.87 -26.49 24.90
N GLN A 12 13.41 -27.59 24.31
CA GLN A 12 12.98 -27.63 22.91
C GLN A 12 11.79 -26.68 22.77
N ILE A 13 12.02 -25.53 22.12
CA ILE A 13 10.96 -24.62 21.71
C ILE A 13 10.18 -25.36 20.62
N GLN A 14 8.99 -25.86 20.96
CA GLN A 14 8.06 -26.36 19.96
C GLN A 14 7.57 -25.15 19.16
N THR A 15 8.08 -25.01 17.94
CA THR A 15 7.54 -24.09 16.95
C THR A 15 6.16 -24.60 16.54
N THR A 16 5.11 -23.95 17.03
CA THR A 16 3.76 -24.10 16.48
C THR A 16 3.79 -23.71 15.01
N HIS A 17 3.67 -24.69 14.12
CA HIS A 17 3.41 -24.44 12.71
C HIS A 17 2.00 -23.86 12.58
N TYR A 18 1.91 -22.55 12.34
CA TYR A 18 0.67 -21.95 11.87
C TYR A 18 0.39 -22.50 10.47
N PRO A 19 -0.81 -23.04 10.20
CA PRO A 19 -1.17 -23.43 8.84
C PRO A 19 -1.06 -22.20 7.95
N SER A 20 -0.20 -22.26 6.93
CA SER A 20 -0.08 -21.19 5.94
C SER A 20 -1.36 -21.14 5.13
N CYS A 21 -2.20 -20.15 5.39
CA CYS A 21 -3.33 -19.84 4.53
C CYS A 21 -2.78 -19.08 3.32
N THR A 22 -2.38 -19.82 2.28
CA THR A 22 -1.99 -19.23 1.00
C THR A 22 -3.24 -18.99 0.18
N TYR A 23 -3.71 -17.74 0.13
CA TYR A 23 -4.69 -17.33 -0.85
C TYR A 23 -3.97 -17.09 -2.18
N PRO A 24 -4.38 -17.74 -3.30
CA PRO A 24 -3.85 -17.36 -4.60
C PRO A 24 -4.24 -15.90 -4.86
N LEU A 25 -3.23 -15.03 -4.92
CA LEU A 25 -3.41 -13.61 -5.14
C LEU A 25 -3.60 -13.38 -6.63
N ASN A 26 -4.77 -12.89 -7.04
CA ASN A 26 -5.01 -12.46 -8.40
C ASN A 26 -4.72 -10.95 -8.49
N GLY A 27 -4.01 -10.48 -9.53
CA GLY A 27 -3.77 -9.06 -9.74
C GLY A 27 -5.07 -8.24 -9.83
N SER A 28 -6.19 -8.85 -10.25
CA SER A 28 -7.51 -8.22 -10.22
C SER A 28 -8.03 -7.91 -8.82
N ASP A 29 -7.54 -8.62 -7.79
CA ASP A 29 -7.95 -8.45 -6.39
C ASP A 29 -7.19 -7.30 -5.70
N VAL A 30 -6.20 -6.71 -6.37
CA VAL A 30 -5.34 -5.64 -5.84
C VAL A 30 -5.75 -4.31 -6.43
N LEU A 31 -5.75 -3.25 -5.61
CA LEU A 31 -5.86 -1.86 -6.03
C LEU A 31 -4.70 -1.05 -5.46
N ILE A 32 -4.01 -0.34 -6.34
CA ILE A 32 -2.89 0.54 -5.99
C ILE A 32 -3.38 1.99 -5.98
N GLY A 33 -3.20 2.68 -4.86
CA GLY A 33 -3.44 4.10 -4.73
C GLY A 33 -2.13 4.86 -4.80
N VAL A 34 -1.98 5.76 -5.76
CA VAL A 34 -0.77 6.58 -5.92
C VAL A 34 -1.04 7.99 -5.40
N THR A 35 -0.37 8.38 -4.33
CA THR A 35 -0.45 9.74 -3.77
C THR A 35 0.24 10.74 -4.70
N VAL A 36 -0.54 11.71 -5.17
CA VAL A 36 -0.06 12.85 -5.96
C VAL A 36 -0.33 14.17 -5.25
N SER A 37 0.40 15.21 -5.64
CA SER A 37 0.20 16.59 -5.21
C SER A 37 0.24 17.54 -6.40
N GLU A 38 -0.28 18.76 -6.25
CA GLU A 38 -0.13 19.82 -7.25
C GLU A 38 1.32 20.01 -7.70
N GLY A 39 2.25 19.97 -6.75
CA GLY A 39 3.67 20.20 -7.00
C GLY A 39 4.39 19.04 -7.71
N THR A 40 3.75 17.88 -7.82
CA THR A 40 4.34 16.66 -8.38
C THR A 40 3.45 15.98 -9.42
N ILE A 41 2.38 16.66 -9.85
CA ILE A 41 1.37 16.11 -10.76
C ILE A 41 1.95 15.72 -12.13
N ASP A 42 3.06 16.33 -12.52
CA ASP A 42 3.81 16.02 -13.74
C ASP A 42 4.39 14.59 -13.73
N ARG A 43 4.58 13.98 -12.54
CA ARG A 43 5.04 12.60 -12.38
C ARG A 43 3.99 11.56 -12.74
N ALA A 44 2.71 11.94 -12.78
CA ALA A 44 1.64 11.04 -13.21
C ALA A 44 1.82 10.58 -14.66
N GLY A 45 2.35 11.45 -15.54
CA GLY A 45 2.57 11.12 -16.95
C GLY A 45 3.46 9.88 -17.16
N PRO A 46 4.69 9.86 -16.62
CA PRO A 46 5.55 8.67 -16.64
C PRO A 46 4.92 7.41 -16.04
N ILE A 47 4.12 7.54 -14.98
CA ILE A 47 3.42 6.40 -14.36
C ILE A 47 2.36 5.83 -15.32
N ILE A 48 1.52 6.69 -15.89
CA ILE A 48 0.49 6.33 -16.88
C ILE A 48 1.12 5.61 -18.07
N GLN A 49 2.25 6.12 -18.57
CA GLN A 49 2.95 5.57 -19.73
C GLN A 49 3.68 4.24 -19.45
N SER A 50 3.82 3.83 -18.19
CA SER A 50 4.63 2.67 -17.81
C SER A 50 3.81 1.53 -17.23
N TRP A 51 3.44 1.61 -15.95
CA TRP A 51 2.89 0.49 -15.18
C TRP A 51 1.44 0.71 -14.72
N TYR A 52 0.89 1.92 -14.85
CA TYR A 52 -0.44 2.27 -14.36
C TYR A 52 -1.56 1.32 -14.82
N GLU A 53 -1.58 0.96 -16.11
CA GLU A 53 -2.62 0.11 -16.69
C GLU A 53 -2.37 -1.39 -16.50
N ARG A 54 -1.17 -1.78 -16.03
CA ARG A 54 -0.80 -3.19 -15.87
C ARG A 54 -1.40 -3.82 -14.60
N ILE A 55 -1.87 -2.99 -13.68
CA ILE A 55 -2.55 -3.36 -12.44
C ILE A 55 -3.62 -2.32 -12.13
N SER A 56 -4.67 -2.67 -11.37
CA SER A 56 -5.69 -1.67 -11.02
C SER A 56 -5.05 -0.56 -10.20
N THR A 57 -5.03 0.65 -10.75
CA THR A 57 -4.37 1.82 -10.14
C THR A 57 -5.32 3.01 -10.15
N VAL A 58 -5.27 3.82 -9.11
CA VAL A 58 -5.95 5.12 -9.02
C VAL A 58 -5.00 6.17 -8.47
N PHE A 59 -5.10 7.40 -8.93
CA PHE A 59 -4.41 8.52 -8.31
C PHE A 59 -5.22 9.06 -7.13
N LEU A 60 -4.53 9.41 -6.05
CA LEU A 60 -5.09 9.94 -4.81
C LEU A 60 -4.64 11.39 -4.64
N GLY A 61 -5.59 12.32 -4.53
CA GLY A 61 -5.29 13.74 -4.47
C GLY A 61 -6.22 14.54 -3.55
N HIS A 62 -5.95 15.83 -3.44
CA HIS A 62 -6.78 16.78 -2.70
C HIS A 62 -7.99 17.25 -3.52
N HIS A 63 -7.82 17.46 -4.83
CA HIS A 63 -8.87 17.97 -5.72
C HIS A 63 -8.74 17.36 -7.12
N ALA A 64 -9.73 17.61 -7.97
CA ALA A 64 -9.73 17.12 -9.35
C ALA A 64 -8.69 17.86 -10.20
N HIS A 65 -7.86 17.13 -10.94
CA HIS A 65 -6.95 17.71 -11.92
C HIS A 65 -7.47 17.51 -13.34
N LYS A 66 -7.34 18.55 -14.17
CA LYS A 66 -7.83 18.51 -15.55
C LYS A 66 -7.09 17.43 -16.35
N GLY A 67 -7.85 16.50 -16.93
CA GLY A 67 -7.29 15.44 -17.78
C GLY A 67 -6.71 14.24 -17.01
N MET A 68 -6.94 14.17 -15.70
CA MET A 68 -6.54 13.05 -14.87
C MET A 68 -7.69 12.65 -13.95
N ASP A 69 -7.99 11.36 -13.90
CA ASP A 69 -8.97 10.84 -12.94
C ASP A 69 -8.29 10.68 -11.58
N ILE A 70 -8.78 11.41 -10.58
CA ILE A 70 -8.22 11.48 -9.24
C ILE A 70 -9.32 11.21 -8.24
N LEU A 71 -9.07 10.21 -7.39
CA LEU A 71 -9.87 9.95 -6.23
C LEU A 71 -9.52 10.98 -5.15
N ILE A 72 -10.50 11.83 -4.83
CA ILE A 72 -10.36 12.90 -3.85
C ILE A 72 -10.39 12.31 -2.45
N THR A 73 -9.32 12.52 -1.70
CA THR A 73 -9.12 11.96 -0.36
C THR A 73 -9.84 12.71 0.76
N GLY A 74 -10.34 13.93 0.50
CA GLY A 74 -10.96 14.78 1.53
C GLY A 74 -9.99 15.43 2.51
N VAL A 75 -8.67 15.32 2.27
CA VAL A 75 -7.65 16.07 3.03
C VAL A 75 -7.61 17.50 2.51
N ASP A 76 -7.83 18.51 3.35
CA ASP A 76 -7.93 19.93 2.95
C ASP A 76 -6.60 20.60 2.55
N ARG A 77 -5.50 19.86 2.49
CA ARG A 77 -4.16 20.40 2.21
C ARG A 77 -3.43 19.53 1.20
N ASP A 78 -2.61 20.19 0.40
CA ASP A 78 -1.79 19.55 -0.62
C ASP A 78 -0.29 19.85 -0.42
N ASP A 79 0.25 19.36 0.68
CA ASP A 79 1.68 19.48 1.03
C ASP A 79 2.27 18.16 1.53
N TYR A 80 3.59 18.08 1.68
CA TYR A 80 4.26 16.86 2.17
C TYR A 80 3.82 16.41 3.58
N ARG A 81 3.29 17.33 4.40
CA ARG A 81 2.78 16.98 5.74
C ARG A 81 1.42 16.30 5.67
N SER A 82 0.67 16.54 4.59
CA SER A 82 -0.62 15.94 4.31
C SER A 82 -0.52 14.48 3.83
N THR A 83 0.66 14.00 3.44
CA THR A 83 0.87 12.65 2.86
C THR A 83 0.30 11.53 3.72
N LEU A 84 0.49 11.58 5.04
CA LEU A 84 -0.06 10.55 5.93
C LEU A 84 -1.59 10.58 5.98
N GLY A 85 -2.19 11.78 5.98
CA GLY A 85 -3.64 11.94 5.91
C GLY A 85 -4.21 11.44 4.58
N LYS A 86 -3.53 11.75 3.47
CA LYS A 86 -3.91 11.29 2.13
C LYS A 86 -3.81 9.78 2.01
N GLY A 87 -2.81 9.16 2.64
CA GLY A 87 -2.70 7.71 2.71
C GLY A 87 -3.89 7.08 3.45
N PHE A 88 -4.18 7.53 4.67
CA PHE A 88 -5.28 6.95 5.46
C PHE A 88 -6.67 7.18 4.84
N LEU A 89 -6.99 8.43 4.49
CA LEU A 89 -8.29 8.74 3.88
C LEU A 89 -8.37 8.21 2.44
N GLY A 90 -7.25 8.15 1.72
CA GLY A 90 -7.18 7.51 0.42
C GLY A 90 -7.51 6.02 0.49
N LEU A 91 -6.96 5.28 1.46
CA LEU A 91 -7.34 3.87 1.68
C LEU A 91 -8.82 3.72 2.00
N TYR A 92 -9.38 4.59 2.84
CA TYR A 92 -10.81 4.59 3.15
C TYR A 92 -11.65 4.79 1.89
N GLU A 93 -11.33 5.79 1.08
CA GLU A 93 -12.05 6.10 -0.16
C GLU A 93 -11.88 5.02 -1.22
N MET A 94 -10.69 4.45 -1.37
CA MET A 94 -10.43 3.29 -2.23
C MET A 94 -11.32 2.11 -1.82
N HIS A 95 -11.39 1.78 -0.53
CA HIS A 95 -12.24 0.69 -0.05
C HIS A 95 -13.73 0.99 -0.26
N ARG A 96 -14.14 2.24 -0.05
CA ARG A 96 -15.53 2.69 -0.23
C ARG A 96 -15.98 2.60 -1.70
N GLN A 97 -15.11 2.96 -2.64
CA GLN A 97 -15.44 2.99 -4.08
C GLN A 97 -15.17 1.68 -4.81
N TYR A 98 -14.21 0.88 -4.32
CA TYR A 98 -13.82 -0.41 -4.90
C TYR A 98 -13.90 -1.56 -3.85
N PRO A 99 -15.08 -1.80 -3.25
CA PRO A 99 -15.22 -2.73 -2.13
C PRO A 99 -14.99 -4.21 -2.51
N ASP A 100 -14.94 -4.52 -3.81
CA ASP A 100 -14.65 -5.85 -4.36
C ASP A 100 -13.16 -6.20 -4.28
N LYS A 101 -12.28 -5.21 -4.10
CA LYS A 101 -10.84 -5.41 -3.97
C LYS A 101 -10.51 -6.00 -2.60
N LYS A 102 -9.62 -6.99 -2.59
CA LYS A 102 -9.18 -7.69 -1.37
C LYS A 102 -7.93 -7.07 -0.78
N TRP A 103 -7.08 -6.49 -1.64
CA TRP A 103 -5.81 -5.89 -1.25
C TRP A 103 -5.73 -4.46 -1.74
N TYR A 104 -5.28 -3.58 -0.85
CA TYR A 104 -5.07 -2.16 -1.13
C TYR A 104 -3.62 -1.85 -0.79
N ALA A 105 -2.91 -1.18 -1.70
CA ALA A 105 -1.57 -0.69 -1.45
C ALA A 105 -1.50 0.80 -1.75
N LEU A 106 -0.64 1.50 -1.02
CA LEU A 106 -0.33 2.90 -1.26
C LEU A 106 1.10 3.00 -1.79
N LEU A 107 1.30 3.85 -2.79
CA LEU A 107 2.59 4.22 -3.32
C LEU A 107 2.66 5.74 -3.47
N ASP A 108 3.86 6.29 -3.35
CA ASP A 108 4.12 7.68 -3.74
C ASP A 108 4.39 7.77 -5.25
N ASP A 109 4.26 8.97 -5.81
CA ASP A 109 4.39 9.25 -7.25
C ASP A 109 5.83 9.18 -7.82
N ASP A 110 6.82 8.84 -6.99
CA ASP A 110 8.19 8.56 -7.40
C ASP A 110 8.52 7.05 -7.38
N CYS A 111 7.53 6.20 -7.09
CA CYS A 111 7.70 4.76 -7.08
C CYS A 111 7.54 4.13 -8.48
N PHE A 112 8.30 3.06 -8.72
CA PHE A 112 8.09 2.15 -9.84
C PHE A 112 7.53 0.82 -9.34
N LEU A 113 6.48 0.32 -9.99
CA LEU A 113 5.88 -0.96 -9.67
C LEU A 113 6.14 -1.98 -10.79
N TYR A 114 6.64 -3.15 -10.42
CA TYR A 114 6.72 -4.32 -11.27
C TYR A 114 5.61 -5.31 -10.85
N PRO A 115 4.48 -5.36 -11.58
CA PRO A 115 3.32 -6.19 -11.22
C PRO A 115 3.57 -7.69 -11.42
#